data_AF-A0A3B0P8L4-F1
#
_entry.id   AF-A0A3B0P8L4-F1
#
_cell.length_a   1.000
_cell.length_b   1.000
_cell.length_c   1.000
_cell.angle_alpha   90.00
_cell.angle_beta   90.00
_cell.angle_gamma   90.00
#
_symmetry.space_group_name_H-M   'P 1'
#
loop_
_entity.id
_entity.type
_entity.pdbx_description
1 polymer ?
#
loop_
_entity_poly.entity_id
_entity_poly.type
_entity_poly.pdbx_seq_one_letter_code
_entity_poly.pdbx_strand_id
1 'polypeptide(L)' 'MQEILTYKSDDIYSRNLVYKALVNDSAIPNPGMPESFNVLSNELKGLLMKLGITETESNSDELIQHFDHLGVEHE' A
#
# COMPACT_ATOMS: atom_id res chain seq x y z
N MET A 1 8.17 -4.36 2.05
CA MET A 1 8.52 -3.46 0.92
C MET A 1 8.19 -1.98 1.17
N GLN A 2 7.25 -1.65 2.08
CA GLN A 2 6.86 -0.26 2.38
C GLN A 2 7.99 0.65 2.89
N GLU A 3 8.89 0.16 3.75
CA GLU A 3 9.98 0.99 4.30
C GLU A 3 10.94 1.56 3.25
N ILE A 4 11.15 0.82 2.15
CA ILE A 4 12.02 1.29 1.05
C ILE A 4 11.38 2.48 0.35
N LEU A 5 10.06 2.48 0.17
CA LEU A 5 9.33 3.52 -0.54
C LEU A 5 8.98 4.74 0.34
N THR A 6 9.05 4.61 1.67
CA THR A 6 8.73 5.70 2.60
C THR A 6 9.98 6.17 3.34
N TYR A 7 10.30 5.53 4.46
CA TYR A 7 11.36 5.92 5.40
C TYR A 7 12.75 5.99 4.80
N LYS A 8 13.03 5.19 3.77
CA LYS A 8 14.37 5.04 3.20
C LYS A 8 14.56 5.75 1.85
N SER A 9 13.52 6.21 1.16
CA SER A 9 13.65 6.79 -0.20
C SER A 9 13.06 8.18 -0.37
N ASP A 10 11.95 8.52 0.29
CA ASP A 10 11.06 9.56 -0.24
C ASP A 10 10.62 10.59 0.81
N ASP A 11 10.41 10.17 2.07
CA ASP A 11 9.87 11.06 3.10
C ASP A 11 10.94 11.56 4.10
N ILE A 12 11.36 12.82 3.95
CA ILE A 12 12.34 13.49 4.82
C ILE A 12 11.79 13.69 6.24
N TYR A 13 10.51 14.02 6.40
CA TYR A 13 9.92 14.29 7.71
C TYR A 13 9.81 13.00 8.52
N SER A 14 9.26 11.96 7.90
CA SER A 14 9.17 10.64 8.51
C SER A 14 10.54 10.05 8.82
N ARG A 15 11.55 10.27 7.97
CA ARG A 15 12.93 9.83 8.25
C ARG A 15 13.48 10.46 9.54
N ASN A 16 13.19 11.73 9.82
CA ASN A 16 13.58 12.37 11.08
C ASN A 16 12.88 11.75 12.30
N LEU A 17 11.59 11.42 12.17
CA LEU A 17 10.85 10.73 13.23
C LEU A 17 11.40 9.33 13.50
N VAL A 18 11.77 8.58 12.46
CA VAL A 18 12.42 7.27 12.58
C VAL A 18 13.79 7.42 13.26
N TYR A 19 14.61 8.39 12.87
CA TYR A 19 15.89 8.63 13.55
C TYR A 19 15.70 8.94 15.03
N LYS A 20 14.72 9.80 15.36
CA LYS A 20 14.39 10.10 16.75
C LYS A 20 13.91 8.85 17.50
N ALA A 21 13.15 7.98 16.85
CA ALA A 21 12.68 6.74 17.46
C ALA A 21 13.84 5.77 17.75
N LEU A 22 14.79 5.66 16.82
CA LEU A 22 16.00 4.85 16.98
C LEU A 22 16.91 5.35 18.11
N VAL A 23 17.08 6.67 18.24
CA VAL A 23 17.92 7.27 19.29
C VAL A 23 17.29 7.12 20.68
N ASN A 24 15.97 7.16 20.77
CA ASN A 24 15.25 7.08 22.05
C ASN A 24 14.78 5.65 22.39
N ASP A 25 15.19 4.65 21.62
CA ASP A 25 14.76 3.24 21.76
C ASP A 25 13.23 3.08 21.87
N SER A 26 12.51 3.90 21.11
CA SER A 26 11.05 3.96 21.10
C SER A 26 10.49 3.33 19.82
N ALA A 27 9.21 2.94 19.85
CA ALA A 27 8.56 2.34 18.69
C ALA A 27 8.68 3.22 17.44
N ILE A 28 9.10 2.60 16.33
CA ILE A 28 9.15 3.25 15.02
C ILE A 28 7.71 3.54 14.59
N PRO A 29 7.39 4.76 14.09
CA PRO A 29 6.06 5.07 13.60
C PRO A 29 5.64 4.13 12.45
N ASN A 30 4.34 4.06 12.13
CA ASN A 30 3.87 3.33 10.96
C ASN A 30 4.03 4.15 9.68
N PRO A 31 4.53 3.55 8.58
CA PRO A 31 4.81 4.29 7.35
C PRO A 31 3.51 4.78 6.71
N GLY A 32 3.50 6.04 6.29
CA GLY A 32 2.39 6.66 5.57
C GLY A 32 2.40 6.39 4.07
N MET A 33 1.59 7.14 3.32
CA MET A 33 1.62 7.13 1.86
C MET A 33 2.92 7.78 1.34
N PRO A 34 3.65 7.17 0.39
CA PRO A 34 4.80 7.79 -0.24
C PRO A 34 4.43 9.09 -0.97
N GLU A 35 5.29 10.10 -0.91
CA GLU A 35 5.11 11.35 -1.65
C GLU A 35 5.22 11.13 -3.17
N SER A 36 6.01 10.15 -3.61
CA SER A 36 6.10 9.72 -5.01
C SER A 36 4.73 9.28 -5.58
N PHE A 37 3.84 8.75 -4.74
CA PHE A 37 2.47 8.43 -5.14
C PHE A 37 1.63 9.70 -5.34
N ASN A 38 1.80 10.71 -4.49
CA ASN A 38 1.16 12.01 -4.66
C ASN A 38 1.63 12.71 -5.94
N VAL A 39 2.93 12.63 -6.24
CA VAL A 39 3.51 13.12 -7.49
C VAL A 39 2.90 12.41 -8.69
N LEU A 40 2.90 11.07 -8.70
CA LEU A 40 2.26 10.27 -9.76
C LEU A 40 0.78 10.65 -9.96
N SER A 41 0.03 10.83 -8.87
CA SER A 41 -1.37 11.25 -8.94
C SER A 41 -1.52 12.64 -9.59
N ASN A 42 -0.64 13.57 -9.30
CA ASN A 42 -0.66 14.90 -9.89
C ASN A 42 -0.21 14.89 -11.37
N GLU A 43 0.76 14.05 -11.74
CA GLU A 43 1.17 13.87 -13.14
C GLU A 43 0.01 13.30 -13.99
N LEU A 44 -0.71 12.30 -13.47
CA LEU A 44 -1.88 11.73 -14.13
C LEU A 44 -3.03 12.75 -14.24
N LYS A 45 -3.26 13.59 -13.22
CA LYS A 45 -4.21 14.71 -13.32
C LYS A 45 -3.84 15.68 -14.45
N GLY A 46 -2.55 15.92 -14.66
CA GLY A 46 -2.05 16.73 -15.79
C GLY A 46 -2.41 16.14 -17.16
N LEU A 47 -2.59 14.82 -17.24
CA LEU A 47 -3.05 14.09 -18.43
C LEU A 47 -4.58 13.91 -18.48
N LEU A 48 -5.34 14.67 -17.68
CA LEU A 48 -6.80 14.55 -17.53
C LEU A 48 -7.26 13.17 -17.03
N MET A 49 -6.39 12.42 -16.37
CA MET A 49 -6.72 11.14 -15.73
C MET A 49 -6.93 11.33 -14.22
N LYS A 50 -8.01 10.75 -13.69
CA LYS A 50 -8.30 10.77 -12.25
C LYS A 50 -8.11 9.37 -11.67
N LEU A 51 -7.17 9.24 -10.74
CA LEU A 51 -7.08 8.07 -9.88
C LEU A 51 -8.22 8.13 -8.84
N GLY A 52 -8.99 7.04 -8.75
CA GLY A 52 -9.97 6.80 -7.69
C GLY A 52 -9.47 5.71 -6.76
N ILE A 53 -9.79 5.83 -5.48
CA ILE A 53 -9.57 4.74 -4.51
C ILE A 53 -10.90 3.98 -4.45
N THR A 54 -10.85 2.68 -4.78
CA THR A 54 -11.96 1.76 -4.56
C THR A 54 -11.58 0.87 -3.40
N GLU A 55 -12.41 0.87 -2.37
CA GLU A 55 -12.35 -0.14 -1.32
C GLU A 55 -13.01 -1.40 -1.89
N THR A 56 -12.19 -2.42 -2.16
CA THR A 56 -12.72 -3.76 -2.42
C THR A 56 -13.08 -4.38 -1.07
N GLU A 57 -14.36 -4.44 -0.76
CA GLU A 57 -14.85 -5.37 0.26
C GLU A 57 -14.43 -6.77 -0.19
N SER A 58 -13.42 -7.34 0.49
CA SER A 58 -13.00 -8.71 0.24
C SER A 58 -14.06 -9.63 0.83
N ASN A 59 -15.12 -9.89 0.08
CA ASN A 59 -16.09 -10.90 0.43
C ASN A 59 -15.41 -12.26 0.24
N SER A 60 -14.90 -12.83 1.33
CA SER A 60 -14.19 -14.11 1.35
C SER A 60 -15.02 -15.27 0.75
N ASP A 61 -16.34 -15.08 0.67
CA ASP A 61 -17.30 -16.09 0.25
C ASP A 61 -17.33 -16.31 -1.28
N GLU A 62 -16.89 -15.35 -2.10
CA GLU A 62 -16.85 -15.51 -3.57
C GLU A 62 -15.65 -16.33 -4.06
N LEU A 63 -14.53 -16.33 -3.31
CA LEU A 63 -13.35 -17.12 -3.69
C LEU A 63 -13.57 -18.62 -3.53
N ILE A 64 -14.37 -19.05 -2.54
CA ILE A 64 -14.63 -20.47 -2.27
C ILE A 64 -15.46 -21.10 -3.40
N GLN A 65 -16.44 -20.37 -3.95
CA GLN A 65 -17.32 -20.88 -4.99
C GLN A 65 -16.61 -21.12 -6.34
N HIS A 66 -15.53 -20.39 -6.62
CA HIS A 66 -14.78 -20.56 -7.88
C HIS A 66 -13.83 -21.76 -7.85
N PHE A 67 -13.43 -22.25 -6.67
CA PHE A 67 -12.56 -23.42 -6.56
C PHE A 67 -13.32 -24.75 -6.62
N ASP A 68 -14.58 -24.79 -6.16
CA ASP A 68 -15.38 -26.03 -6.17
C ASP A 68 -15.85 -26.45 -7.58
N HIS A 69 -15.80 -25.57 -8.58
CA HIS A 69 -16.25 -25.91 -9.94
C HIS A 69 -15.14 -26.47 -10.86
N LEU A 70 -13.86 -26.43 -10.47
CA LEU A 70 -12.73 -26.72 -11.38
C LEU A 70 -11.97 -28.05 -11.15
N GLY A 71 -12.55 -28.99 -10.42
CA GLY A 71 -12.06 -30.36 -10.34
C GLY A 71 -12.55 -31.02 -9.06
N VAL A 72 -13.28 -32.13 -9.08
CA VAL A 72 -12.90 -33.38 -9.74
C VAL A 72 -14.18 -34.20 -9.96
N GLU A 73 -14.49 -34.51 -11.23
CA GLU A 73 -15.17 -35.76 -11.53
C GLU A 73 -14.14 -36.89 -11.33
N HIS A 74 -14.36 -37.74 -10.35
CA HIS A 74 -13.84 -39.10 -10.32
C HIS A 74 -15.03 -40.02 -10.04
N GLU A 75 -15.18 -41.01 -10.91
CA GLU A 75 -16.01 -42.23 -10.82
C GLU A 75 -16.62 -42.58 -9.46
#